data_AF-A0AAX2TM56-F1
#
_entry.id   AF-A0AAX2TM56-F1
#
_cell.length_a   1.000
_cell.length_b   1.000
_cell.length_c   1.000
_cell.angle_alpha   90.00
_cell.angle_beta   90.00
_cell.angle_gamma   90.00
#
_symmetry.space_group_name_H-M   'P 1'
#
loop_
_entity.id
_entity.type
_entity.pdbx_description
1 polymer ?
#
loop_
_entity_poly.entity_id
_entity_poly.type
_entity_poly.pdbx_seq_one_letter_code
_entity_poly.pdbx_strand_id
1 'polypeptide(L)' 'MAYEGSCHCGKVAFRVNEDLPANAVRCNCSHCRRKGFLLSFVPSGSLMILQGEEVLTDY' A
#
# COMPACT_ATOMS: atom_id res chain seq x y z
N MET A 1 11.72 -8.86 -7.35
CA MET A 1 10.81 -9.99 -7.24
C MET A 1 9.51 -9.46 -6.65
N ALA A 2 8.36 -9.96 -7.11
CA ALA A 2 7.05 -9.60 -6.54
C ALA A 2 7.05 -9.78 -5.02
N TYR A 3 6.37 -8.91 -4.31
CA TYR A 3 6.31 -8.92 -2.84
C TYR A 3 4.88 -8.83 -2.33
N GLU A 4 4.68 -9.28 -1.10
CA GLU A 4 3.38 -9.29 -0.43
C GLU A 4 3.42 -8.43 0.84
N GLY A 5 2.25 -7.92 1.20
CA GLY A 5 2.06 -7.16 2.42
C GLY A 5 0.67 -7.35 2.97
N SER A 6 0.47 -6.94 4.22
CA SER A 6 -0.82 -6.99 4.89
C SER A 6 -1.03 -5.79 5.80
N CYS A 7 -2.29 -5.52 6.13
CA CYS A 7 -2.60 -4.55 7.16
C CYS A 7 -2.23 -5.09 8.54
N HIS A 8 -2.15 -4.21 9.53
CA HIS A 8 -1.73 -4.55 10.90
C HIS A 8 -2.47 -5.75 11.51
N CYS A 9 -3.77 -5.87 11.25
CA CYS A 9 -4.60 -6.97 11.78
C CYS A 9 -4.66 -8.20 10.87
N GLY A 10 -4.00 -8.18 9.71
CA GLY A 10 -3.95 -9.29 8.75
C GLY A 10 -5.23 -9.53 7.94
N LYS A 11 -6.32 -8.79 8.18
CA LYS A 11 -7.59 -8.97 7.44
C LYS A 11 -7.50 -8.59 5.96
N VAL A 12 -6.60 -7.68 5.62
CA VAL A 12 -6.31 -7.25 4.25
C VAL A 12 -4.91 -7.70 3.89
N ALA A 13 -4.78 -8.41 2.78
CA ALA A 13 -3.51 -8.82 2.21
C ALA A 13 -3.45 -8.43 0.73
N PHE A 14 -2.27 -8.07 0.26
CA PHE A 14 -2.06 -7.64 -1.13
C PHE A 14 -0.72 -8.15 -1.66
N ARG A 15 -0.63 -8.26 -2.98
CA ARG A 15 0.58 -8.54 -3.74
C ARG A 15 0.89 -7.37 -4.66
N VAL A 16 2.17 -7.03 -4.78
CA VAL A 16 2.67 -6.08 -5.75
C VAL A 16 3.60 -6.81 -6.72
N ASN A 17 3.28 -6.76 -8.01
CA ASN A 17 4.05 -7.39 -9.08
C ASN A 17 5.19 -6.48 -9.57
N GLU A 18 5.99 -5.97 -8.64
CA GLU A 18 7.17 -5.14 -8.89
C GLU A 18 8.27 -5.54 -7.90
N ASP A 19 9.46 -4.98 -8.06
CA ASP A 19 10.52 -5.06 -7.05
C ASP A 19 10.18 -4.22 -5.81
N LEU A 20 10.72 -4.62 -4.65
CA LEU A 20 10.62 -3.80 -3.44
C LEU A 20 11.20 -2.40 -3.71
N PRO A 21 10.50 -1.33 -3.30
CA PRO A 21 10.95 0.01 -3.60
C PRO A 21 12.21 0.36 -2.82
N ALA A 22 13.24 0.84 -3.53
CA ALA A 22 14.49 1.29 -2.92
C ALA A 22 14.35 2.67 -2.24
N ASN A 23 13.31 3.43 -2.59
CA ASN A 23 13.06 4.78 -2.10
C ASN A 23 11.60 4.92 -1.69
N ALA A 24 11.33 5.85 -0.79
CA ALA A 24 9.98 6.21 -0.39
C ALA A 24 9.83 7.73 -0.31
N VAL A 25 8.61 8.21 -0.51
CA VAL A 25 8.23 9.62 -0.43
C VAL A 25 7.49 9.87 0.88
N ARG A 26 7.95 10.90 1.61
CA ARG A 26 7.20 11.47 2.73
C ARG A 26 6.47 12.71 2.25
N CYS A 27 5.18 12.58 1.92
CA CYS A 27 4.35 13.72 1.54
C CYS A 27 3.99 14.58 2.76
N ASN A 28 4.01 15.91 2.58
CA ASN A 28 3.77 16.89 3.63
C ASN A 28 2.37 17.52 3.59
N CYS A 29 1.47 17.09 2.70
CA CYS A 29 0.09 17.57 2.68
C CYS A 29 -0.63 17.22 4.00
N SER A 30 -1.68 17.97 4.34
CA SER A 30 -2.40 17.84 5.62
C SER A 30 -2.91 16.42 5.88
N HIS A 31 -3.33 15.71 4.83
CA HIS A 31 -3.80 14.33 4.91
C HIS A 31 -2.68 13.34 5.22
N CYS A 32 -1.63 13.31 4.38
CA CYS A 32 -0.52 12.36 4.51
C CYS A 32 0.27 12.61 5.80
N ARG A 33 0.47 13.87 6.18
CA ARG A 33 1.16 14.25 7.42
C ARG A 33 0.44 13.73 8.66
N ARG A 34 -0.89 13.77 8.70
CA ARG A 34 -1.68 13.23 9.84
C ARG A 34 -1.62 11.70 9.92
N LYS A 35 -1.58 11.01 8.77
CA LYS A 35 -1.49 9.54 8.73
C LYS A 35 -0.07 9.00 8.92
N GLY A 36 0.96 9.81 8.69
CA GLY A 36 2.37 9.45 8.91
C GLY A 36 2.94 8.45 7.90
N PHE A 37 2.38 8.40 6.69
CA PHE A 37 2.77 7.42 5.67
C PHE A 37 4.16 7.65 5.07
N LEU A 38 4.81 6.54 4.69
CA LEU A 38 5.87 6.49 3.70
C LEU A 38 5.29 5.87 2.43
N LEU A 39 5.29 6.62 1.34
CA LEU A 39 4.60 6.25 0.11
C LEU A 39 5.61 5.72 -0.91
N SER A 40 5.25 4.64 -1.59
CA SER A 40 5.87 4.23 -2.86
C SER A 40 4.76 4.08 -3.89
N PHE A 41 5.10 4.30 -5.15
CA PHE A 41 4.14 4.27 -6.26
C PHE A 41 4.54 3.18 -7.25
N VAL A 42 3.55 2.45 -7.73
CA VAL A 42 3.67 1.39 -8.73
C VAL A 42 2.60 1.59 -9.80
N PRO A 43 2.75 1.01 -11.00
CA PRO A 43 1.68 1.03 -11.99
C PRO A 43 0.38 0.46 -11.42
N SER A 44 -0.77 1.01 -11.83
CA SER A 44 -2.08 0.61 -11.29
C SER A 44 -2.37 -0.87 -11.48
N GLY A 45 -1.91 -1.48 -12.58
CA GLY A 45 -2.06 -2.90 -12.86
C GLY A 45 -1.13 -3.82 -12.06
N SER A 46 -0.19 -3.28 -11.28
CA SER A 46 0.78 -4.08 -10.51
C SER A 46 0.31 -4.40 -9.09
N LEU A 47 -0.77 -3.79 -8.60
CA LEU A 47 -1.35 -4.09 -7.28
C LEU A 47 -2.53 -5.06 -7.41
N MET A 48 -2.50 -6.13 -6.60
CA MET A 48 -3.61 -7.08 -6.47
C MET A 48 -3.98 -7.24 -5.00
N ILE A 49 -5.26 -7.07 -4.66
CA ILE A 49 -5.76 -7.42 -3.34
C ILE A 49 -6.01 -8.92 -3.32
N LEU A 50 -5.40 -9.62 -2.35
CA LEU A 50 -5.51 -11.07 -2.19
C LEU A 50 -6.66 -11.45 -1.24
N GLN A 51 -6.98 -10.58 -0.28
CA GLN A 51 -8.05 -10.76 0.70
C GLN A 51 -8.48 -9.42 1.30
N GLY A 52 -9.74 -9.32 1.71
CA GLY A 52 -10.23 -8.24 2.58
C GLY A 52 -10.74 -7.02 1.84
N GLU A 53 -11.09 -7.12 0.56
CA GLU A 53 -11.69 -6.04 -0.21
C GLU A 53 -12.98 -5.52 0.46
N GLU A 54 -13.75 -6.41 1.08
CA GLU A 54 -15.02 -6.11 1.73
C GLU A 54 -14.89 -5.29 3.03
N VAL A 55 -13.69 -5.22 3.61
CA VAL A 55 -13.40 -4.45 4.83
C VAL A 55 -12.57 -3.20 4.56
N LEU A 56 -12.27 -2.89 3.29
CA LEU A 56 -11.66 -1.62 2.89
C LEU A 56 -12.67 -0.48 3.01
N THR A 57 -12.17 0.74 3.16
CA THR A 57 -12.99 1.95 3.23
C THR A 57 -12.24 3.10 2.59
N ASP A 58 -12.96 3.91 1.81
CA ASP A 58 -12.44 5.12 1.19
C ASP A 58 -12.30 6.27 2.20
N TYR A 59 -11.52 7.28 1.83
CA TYR A 59 -11.36 8.52 2.59
C TYR A 59 -11.52 9.74 1.70
#